data_AF-A0A0N7J0S5-F1
#
_entry.id   AF-A0A0N7J0S5-F1
#
_cell.length_a   1.000
_cell.length_b   1.000
_cell.length_c   1.000
_cell.angle_alpha   90.00
_cell.angle_beta   90.00
_cell.angle_gamma   90.00
#
_symmetry.space_group_name_H-M   'P 1'
#
loop_
_entity.id
_entity.type
_entity.pdbx_description
1 polymer ?
#
loop_
_entity_poly.entity_id
_entity_poly.type
_entity_poly.pdbx_seq_one_letter_code
_entity_poly.pdbx_strand_id
1 'polypeptide(L)'
;GRDPALTWTMVALGQAVSEVFNLNPETDPDGCNMVRGAIYGRYPQSPELPPGGPVFGFLRQSNVVDGLGRGYEGIMINHIVALANKRTMDGVALTTILEQGAQWEMGNTLGWFERYHLLGSAYQGFNANNLVLDLVRENKEGTIGDVAYSTVGRAVEDGIIKVQKTFPSGYKIYATNDFPLWNAYGCAGALAAVIVNVGASRAGQSASTVLAYFGDLLLAETGGLPDPDAGRLEGTGIGFAFYTHTIYGGAGPGAYSMDHVIPRHTSGFLTPCITAAMCLDSGTQLFTPELTSGSFFKIRDKIPLLQEPLKKVAESAEEIKGELKA
;
A
#
# COMPACT_ATOMS: atom_id res chain seq x y z
N GLY A 1 -18.39 -8.86 -9.44
CA GLY A 1 -18.38 -8.79 -7.96
C GLY A 1 -17.48 -9.87 -7.42
N ARG A 2 -16.74 -9.59 -6.34
CA ARG A 2 -15.72 -10.51 -5.77
C ARG A 2 -16.30 -11.73 -5.05
N ASP A 3 -17.40 -11.58 -4.33
CA ASP A 3 -17.95 -12.66 -3.49
C ASP A 3 -18.51 -13.86 -4.28
N PRO A 4 -19.21 -13.67 -5.44
CA PRO A 4 -19.66 -14.80 -6.25
C PRO A 4 -18.53 -15.72 -6.71
N ALA A 5 -17.36 -15.17 -7.09
CA ALA A 5 -16.22 -15.99 -7.51
C ALA A 5 -15.74 -16.92 -6.39
N LEU A 6 -15.76 -16.42 -5.15
CA LEU A 6 -15.41 -17.19 -3.95
C LEU A 6 -16.44 -18.29 -3.69
N THR A 7 -17.74 -17.95 -3.62
CA THR A 7 -18.79 -18.92 -3.30
C THR A 7 -18.97 -19.98 -4.38
N TRP A 8 -18.87 -19.62 -5.66
CA TRP A 8 -18.91 -20.58 -6.77
C TRP A 8 -17.76 -21.56 -6.71
N THR A 9 -16.54 -21.09 -6.45
CA THR A 9 -15.36 -21.96 -6.31
C THR A 9 -15.52 -22.93 -5.14
N MET A 10 -16.06 -22.47 -4.02
CA MET A 10 -16.32 -23.32 -2.85
C MET A 10 -17.38 -24.39 -3.13
N VAL A 11 -18.48 -24.03 -3.81
CA VAL A 11 -19.53 -24.99 -4.19
C VAL A 11 -18.95 -26.02 -5.16
N ALA A 12 -18.24 -25.58 -6.19
CA ALA A 12 -17.64 -26.46 -7.19
C ALA A 12 -16.64 -27.43 -6.55
N LEU A 13 -15.79 -26.96 -5.61
CA LEU A 13 -14.89 -27.82 -4.87
C LEU A 13 -15.65 -28.85 -4.02
N GLY A 14 -16.70 -28.43 -3.33
CA GLY A 14 -17.53 -29.33 -2.52
C GLY A 14 -18.17 -30.43 -3.37
N GLN A 15 -18.77 -30.06 -4.51
CA GLN A 15 -19.36 -31.02 -5.44
C GLN A 15 -18.32 -31.96 -6.05
N ALA A 16 -17.18 -31.45 -6.49
CA ALA A 16 -16.11 -32.27 -7.07
C ALA A 16 -15.56 -33.29 -6.07
N VAL A 17 -15.34 -32.90 -4.81
CA VAL A 17 -14.93 -33.82 -3.74
C VAL A 17 -16.01 -34.87 -3.49
N SER A 18 -17.27 -34.45 -3.38
CA SER A 18 -18.39 -35.38 -3.18
C SER A 18 -18.53 -36.39 -4.31
N GLU A 19 -18.36 -35.97 -5.57
CA GLU A 19 -18.39 -36.87 -6.74
C GLU A 19 -17.24 -37.88 -6.72
N VAL A 20 -16.00 -37.42 -6.46
CA VAL A 20 -14.81 -38.28 -6.44
C VAL A 20 -14.89 -39.36 -5.35
N PHE A 21 -15.47 -39.03 -4.19
CA PHE A 21 -15.57 -39.93 -3.05
C PHE A 21 -16.96 -40.56 -2.87
N ASN A 22 -17.86 -40.37 -3.84
CA ASN A 22 -19.24 -40.88 -3.81
C ASN A 22 -19.99 -40.51 -2.51
N LEU A 23 -19.81 -39.28 -2.05
CA LEU A 23 -20.54 -38.71 -0.92
C LEU A 23 -21.85 -38.14 -1.45
N ASN A 24 -22.97 -38.79 -1.10
CA ASN A 24 -24.31 -38.34 -1.47
C ASN A 24 -25.09 -38.01 -0.18
N PRO A 25 -25.83 -36.89 -0.11
CA PRO A 25 -26.72 -36.58 1.00
C PRO A 25 -27.69 -37.71 1.39
N GLU A 26 -28.07 -38.58 0.45
CA GLU A 26 -28.94 -39.73 0.70
C GLU A 26 -28.24 -40.90 1.39
N THR A 27 -26.92 -41.06 1.19
CA THR A 27 -26.16 -42.23 1.68
C THR A 27 -25.14 -41.88 2.75
N ASP A 28 -24.60 -40.66 2.74
CA ASP A 28 -23.61 -40.15 3.70
C ASP A 28 -23.80 -38.64 3.95
N PRO A 29 -24.89 -38.25 4.64
CA PRO A 29 -25.16 -36.85 4.97
C PRO A 29 -24.09 -36.24 5.91
N ASP A 30 -23.51 -37.05 6.80
CA ASP A 30 -22.47 -36.60 7.72
C ASP A 30 -21.17 -36.28 6.98
N GLY A 31 -20.75 -37.13 6.04
CA GLY A 31 -19.61 -36.87 5.16
C GLY A 31 -19.78 -35.60 4.33
N CYS A 32 -20.96 -35.38 3.75
CA CYS A 32 -21.26 -34.14 3.04
C CYS A 32 -21.15 -32.90 3.95
N ASN A 33 -21.65 -32.99 5.19
CA ASN A 33 -21.55 -31.90 6.18
C ASN A 33 -20.08 -31.65 6.59
N MET A 34 -19.26 -32.69 6.70
CA MET A 34 -17.83 -32.56 7.00
C MET A 34 -17.06 -31.90 5.85
N VAL A 35 -17.31 -32.27 4.60
CA VAL A 35 -16.71 -31.61 3.41
C VAL A 35 -17.08 -30.13 3.38
N ARG A 36 -18.37 -29.83 3.60
CA ARG A 36 -18.85 -28.46 3.70
C ARG A 36 -18.14 -27.73 4.84
N GLY A 37 -18.02 -28.33 6.01
CA GLY A 37 -17.31 -27.74 7.16
C GLY A 37 -15.83 -27.48 6.87
N ALA A 38 -15.15 -28.36 6.13
CA ALA A 38 -13.76 -28.17 5.73
C ALA A 38 -13.57 -27.01 4.73
N ILE A 39 -14.52 -26.82 3.82
CA ILE A 39 -14.43 -25.78 2.77
C ILE A 39 -14.91 -24.42 3.30
N TYR A 40 -16.06 -24.38 3.97
CA TYR A 40 -16.72 -23.15 4.42
C TYR A 40 -16.36 -22.74 5.85
N GLY A 41 -15.74 -23.64 6.62
CA GLY A 41 -15.54 -23.44 8.04
C GLY A 41 -16.86 -23.25 8.76
N ARG A 42 -16.95 -22.15 9.52
CA ARG A 42 -18.14 -21.78 10.30
C ARG A 42 -19.17 -20.97 9.53
N TYR A 43 -18.91 -20.55 8.30
CA TYR A 43 -19.93 -19.83 7.52
C TYR A 43 -21.20 -20.70 7.36
N PRO A 44 -22.44 -20.17 7.42
CA PRO A 44 -22.82 -18.77 7.64
C PRO A 44 -22.99 -18.38 9.12
N GLN A 45 -22.70 -19.26 10.08
CA GLN A 45 -22.73 -18.89 11.50
C GLN A 45 -21.74 -17.76 11.81
N SER A 46 -20.56 -17.80 11.18
CA SER A 46 -19.63 -16.68 11.13
C SER A 46 -19.80 -15.92 9.80
N PRO A 47 -19.78 -14.57 9.83
CA PRO A 47 -19.88 -13.77 8.61
C PRO A 47 -18.62 -13.86 7.74
N GLU A 48 -17.50 -14.30 8.32
CA GLU A 48 -16.21 -14.44 7.65
C GLU A 48 -15.88 -15.90 7.41
N LEU A 49 -15.09 -16.17 6.37
CA LEU A 49 -14.44 -17.47 6.20
C LEU A 49 -13.21 -17.53 7.10
N PRO A 50 -12.95 -18.65 7.79
CA PRO A 50 -11.76 -18.77 8.61
C PRO A 50 -10.49 -18.68 7.76
N PRO A 51 -9.41 -18.07 8.30
CA PRO A 51 -8.11 -18.09 7.64
C PRO A 51 -7.60 -19.53 7.50
N GLY A 52 -6.87 -19.80 6.43
CA GLY A 52 -6.30 -21.13 6.16
C GLY A 52 -7.28 -22.15 5.56
N GLY A 53 -8.49 -21.72 5.18
CA GLY A 53 -9.40 -22.55 4.38
C GLY A 53 -8.80 -22.92 3.01
N PRO A 54 -9.28 -24.02 2.39
CA PRO A 54 -8.77 -24.49 1.10
C PRO A 54 -9.07 -23.52 -0.05
N VAL A 55 -10.06 -22.65 0.12
CA VAL A 55 -10.42 -21.59 -0.82
C VAL A 55 -10.40 -20.26 -0.06
N PHE A 56 -9.62 -19.31 -0.56
CA PHE A 56 -9.55 -17.94 -0.04
C PHE A 56 -9.43 -16.95 -1.19
N GLY A 57 -9.96 -15.74 -0.98
CA GLY A 57 -9.86 -14.65 -1.94
C GLY A 57 -8.62 -13.80 -1.70
N PHE A 58 -8.06 -13.23 -2.77
CA PHE A 58 -7.07 -12.15 -2.64
C PHE A 58 -7.71 -10.88 -2.06
N LEU A 59 -8.93 -10.57 -2.50
CA LEU A 59 -9.77 -9.54 -1.92
C LEU A 59 -10.62 -10.16 -0.79
N ARG A 60 -10.69 -9.47 0.35
CA ARG A 60 -11.60 -9.83 1.46
C ARG A 60 -13.07 -9.74 1.04
N GLN A 61 -13.93 -10.44 1.78
CA GLN A 61 -15.37 -10.44 1.54
C GLN A 61 -15.98 -9.04 1.75
N SER A 62 -17.01 -8.70 0.99
CA SER A 62 -17.60 -7.35 1.04
C SER A 62 -18.13 -6.92 2.41
N ASN A 63 -18.61 -7.87 3.20
CA ASN A 63 -19.19 -7.63 4.53
C ASN A 63 -18.15 -7.41 5.64
N VAL A 64 -16.85 -7.59 5.37
CA VAL A 64 -15.77 -7.43 6.35
C VAL A 64 -14.79 -6.31 6.01
N VAL A 65 -15.00 -5.65 4.87
CA VAL A 65 -14.22 -4.48 4.47
C VAL A 65 -14.71 -3.26 5.24
N ASP A 66 -13.78 -2.44 5.71
CA ASP A 66 -14.03 -1.40 6.71
C ASP A 66 -14.75 -0.14 6.17
N GLY A 67 -15.01 -0.08 4.87
CA GLY A 67 -15.69 1.06 4.25
C GLY A 67 -16.22 0.77 2.85
N LEU A 68 -17.18 1.59 2.41
CA LEU A 68 -17.70 1.55 1.04
C LEU A 68 -16.58 1.89 0.05
N GLY A 69 -16.46 1.11 -1.02
CA GLY A 69 -15.46 1.31 -2.06
C GLY A 69 -14.03 0.88 -1.69
N ARG A 70 -13.79 0.31 -0.51
CA ARG A 70 -12.45 -0.15 -0.09
C ARG A 70 -12.13 -1.58 -0.55
N GLY A 71 -12.68 -1.98 -1.69
CA GLY A 71 -12.59 -3.34 -2.20
C GLY A 71 -11.15 -3.81 -2.36
N TYR A 72 -10.35 -3.00 -3.06
CA TYR A 72 -8.93 -3.25 -3.35
C TYR A 72 -8.00 -3.02 -2.15
N GLU A 73 -8.47 -2.39 -1.07
CA GLU A 73 -7.68 -2.17 0.15
C GLU A 73 -7.80 -3.33 1.16
N GLY A 74 -8.72 -4.28 0.94
CA GLY A 74 -8.89 -5.45 1.81
C GLY A 74 -7.71 -6.44 1.81
N ILE A 75 -6.54 -6.07 1.30
CA ILE A 75 -5.38 -6.94 1.12
C ILE A 75 -4.36 -6.67 2.23
N MET A 76 -3.83 -7.72 2.85
CA MET A 76 -2.71 -7.62 3.80
C MET A 76 -1.42 -7.18 3.09
N ILE A 77 -0.70 -6.23 3.67
CA ILE A 77 0.52 -5.66 3.08
C ILE A 77 1.57 -6.76 2.78
N ASN A 78 1.73 -7.74 3.68
CA ASN A 78 2.62 -8.88 3.46
C ASN A 78 2.25 -9.74 2.24
N HIS A 79 0.96 -9.78 1.83
CA HIS A 79 0.55 -10.49 0.61
C HIS A 79 1.13 -9.79 -0.62
N ILE A 80 1.15 -8.46 -0.62
CA ILE A 80 1.73 -7.65 -1.70
C ILE A 80 3.24 -7.83 -1.75
N VAL A 81 3.91 -7.80 -0.59
CA VAL A 81 5.35 -8.07 -0.46
C VAL A 81 5.71 -9.46 -1.02
N ALA A 82 4.90 -10.48 -0.74
CA ALA A 82 5.08 -11.82 -1.25
C ALA A 82 4.87 -11.92 -2.77
N LEU A 83 3.83 -11.26 -3.29
CA LEU A 83 3.55 -11.18 -4.73
C LEU A 83 4.69 -10.48 -5.50
N ALA A 84 5.26 -9.42 -4.91
CA ALA A 84 6.38 -8.68 -5.48
C ALA A 84 7.74 -9.38 -5.30
N ASN A 85 7.80 -10.54 -4.65
CA ASN A 85 9.04 -11.22 -4.30
C ASN A 85 10.02 -10.34 -3.49
N LYS A 86 9.51 -9.52 -2.58
CA LYS A 86 10.31 -8.52 -1.84
C LYS A 86 11.08 -7.53 -2.73
N ARG A 87 10.72 -7.38 -4.02
CA ARG A 87 11.29 -6.32 -4.87
C ARG A 87 10.62 -5.00 -4.51
N THR A 88 11.38 -4.09 -3.91
CA THR A 88 10.88 -2.85 -3.29
C THR A 88 9.98 -2.04 -4.23
N MET A 89 10.48 -1.64 -5.41
CA MET A 89 9.72 -0.78 -6.33
C MET A 89 8.55 -1.49 -7.01
N ASP A 90 8.62 -2.80 -7.22
CA ASP A 90 7.48 -3.57 -7.72
C ASP A 90 6.39 -3.72 -6.66
N GLY A 91 6.79 -3.91 -5.40
CA GLY A 91 5.85 -3.91 -4.26
C GLY A 91 5.16 -2.56 -4.13
N VAL A 92 5.92 -1.46 -4.16
CA VAL A 92 5.39 -0.10 -4.18
C VAL A 92 4.40 0.09 -5.33
N ALA A 93 4.78 -0.24 -6.56
CA ALA A 93 3.92 -0.07 -7.73
C ALA A 93 2.62 -0.89 -7.63
N LEU A 94 2.70 -2.15 -7.20
CA LEU A 94 1.51 -2.98 -7.00
C LEU A 94 0.60 -2.43 -5.91
N THR A 95 1.16 -2.00 -4.78
CA THR A 95 0.39 -1.34 -3.71
C THR A 95 -0.26 -0.06 -4.22
N THR A 96 0.46 0.79 -4.96
CA THR A 96 -0.10 2.01 -5.53
C THR A 96 -1.25 1.73 -6.50
N ILE A 97 -1.15 0.70 -7.36
CA ILE A 97 -2.25 0.32 -8.27
C ILE A 97 -3.51 -0.02 -7.47
N LEU A 98 -3.37 -0.80 -6.40
CA LEU A 98 -4.49 -1.27 -5.58
C LEU A 98 -5.09 -0.13 -4.74
N GLU A 99 -4.26 0.66 -4.07
CA GLU A 99 -4.66 1.83 -3.30
C GLU A 99 -5.39 2.84 -4.17
N GLN A 100 -4.78 3.25 -5.28
CA GLN A 100 -5.39 4.27 -6.15
C GLN A 100 -6.62 3.72 -6.87
N GLY A 101 -6.65 2.42 -7.21
CA GLY A 101 -7.85 1.74 -7.66
C GLY A 101 -9.00 1.82 -6.65
N ALA A 102 -8.71 1.69 -5.35
CA ALA A 102 -9.70 1.92 -4.29
C ALA A 102 -10.10 3.40 -4.17
N GLN A 103 -9.18 4.35 -4.32
CA GLN A 103 -9.51 5.77 -4.31
C GLN A 103 -10.48 6.16 -5.45
N TRP A 104 -10.34 5.53 -6.62
CA TRP A 104 -11.32 5.62 -7.70
C TRP A 104 -12.67 4.99 -7.31
N GLU A 105 -12.67 3.78 -6.74
CA GLU A 105 -13.88 3.09 -6.29
C GLU A 105 -14.64 3.87 -5.20
N MET A 106 -13.92 4.56 -4.31
CA MET A 106 -14.47 5.43 -3.26
C MET A 106 -14.96 6.79 -3.77
N GLY A 107 -14.61 7.17 -5.01
CA GLY A 107 -14.91 8.48 -5.58
C GLY A 107 -14.00 9.62 -5.10
N ASN A 108 -12.93 9.31 -4.36
CA ASN A 108 -11.95 10.29 -3.88
C ASN A 108 -11.13 10.91 -5.03
N THR A 109 -11.01 10.19 -6.14
CA THR A 109 -10.26 10.62 -7.33
C THR A 109 -11.12 11.36 -8.36
N LEU A 110 -12.32 11.84 -7.99
CA LEU A 110 -13.21 12.54 -8.92
C LEU A 110 -13.02 14.07 -8.90
N GLY A 111 -13.14 14.70 -10.06
CA GLY A 111 -13.14 16.16 -10.21
C GLY A 111 -11.80 16.79 -9.83
N TRP A 112 -11.80 17.74 -8.90
CA TRP A 112 -10.60 18.51 -8.54
C TRP A 112 -9.47 17.67 -7.92
N PHE A 113 -9.80 16.48 -7.41
CA PHE A 113 -8.84 15.58 -6.77
C PHE A 113 -8.19 14.60 -7.75
N GLU A 114 -8.68 14.49 -8.99
CA GLU A 114 -8.16 13.55 -9.97
C GLU A 114 -6.65 13.75 -10.20
N ARG A 115 -6.24 14.99 -10.52
CA ARG A 115 -4.84 15.34 -10.73
C ARG A 115 -3.97 15.12 -9.48
N TYR A 116 -4.54 15.28 -8.29
CA TYR A 116 -3.86 15.05 -7.01
C TYR A 116 -3.43 13.59 -6.83
N HIS A 117 -4.36 12.67 -7.11
CA HIS A 117 -4.10 11.23 -7.06
C HIS A 117 -3.23 10.75 -8.23
N LEU A 118 -3.46 11.25 -9.44
CA LEU A 118 -2.65 10.89 -10.62
C LEU A 118 -1.18 11.30 -10.44
N LEU A 119 -0.91 12.52 -9.99
CA LEU A 119 0.47 12.96 -9.75
C LEU A 119 1.08 12.24 -8.55
N GLY A 120 0.35 12.10 -7.44
CA GLY A 120 0.84 11.38 -6.26
C GLY A 120 1.27 9.96 -6.62
N SER A 121 0.44 9.24 -7.37
CA SER A 121 0.73 7.88 -7.83
C SER A 121 1.88 7.81 -8.85
N ALA A 122 1.93 8.74 -9.80
CA ALA A 122 3.03 8.81 -10.77
C ALA A 122 4.39 9.02 -10.10
N TYR A 123 4.51 10.00 -9.22
CA TYR A 123 5.79 10.34 -8.59
C TYR A 123 6.17 9.37 -7.47
N GLN A 124 5.25 9.04 -6.55
CA GLN A 124 5.54 8.13 -5.43
C GLN A 124 5.57 6.67 -5.91
N GLY A 125 4.51 6.21 -6.57
CA GLY A 125 4.31 4.80 -6.87
C GLY A 125 5.06 4.30 -8.10
N PHE A 126 5.17 5.14 -9.12
CA PHE A 126 5.76 4.77 -10.42
C PHE A 126 7.10 5.46 -10.70
N ASN A 127 7.65 6.19 -9.72
CA ASN A 127 8.96 6.84 -9.81
C ASN A 127 9.09 7.75 -11.06
N ALA A 128 8.05 8.54 -11.34
CA ALA A 128 8.07 9.52 -12.43
C ALA A 128 9.29 10.43 -12.33
N ASN A 129 9.91 10.72 -13.48
CA ASN A 129 11.15 11.50 -13.60
C ASN A 129 12.30 11.00 -12.73
N ASN A 130 12.27 9.72 -12.36
CA ASN A 130 13.25 9.07 -11.48
C ASN A 130 13.38 9.70 -10.08
N LEU A 131 12.41 10.51 -9.65
CA LEU A 131 12.52 11.34 -8.45
C LEU A 131 12.80 10.52 -7.17
N VAL A 132 12.05 9.44 -6.93
CA VAL A 132 12.24 8.60 -5.73
C VAL A 132 13.64 7.99 -5.72
N LEU A 133 14.08 7.42 -6.85
CA LEU A 133 15.39 6.78 -6.93
C LEU A 133 16.54 7.79 -6.89
N ASP A 134 16.37 8.99 -7.44
CA ASP A 134 17.37 10.05 -7.35
C ASP A 134 17.53 10.51 -5.90
N LEU A 135 16.42 10.79 -5.19
CA LEU A 135 16.45 11.13 -3.77
C LEU A 135 17.11 10.04 -2.93
N VAL A 136 16.82 8.76 -3.19
CA VAL A 136 17.47 7.63 -2.50
C VAL A 136 18.97 7.58 -2.81
N ARG A 137 19.40 7.81 -4.05
CA ARG A 137 20.82 7.76 -4.44
C ARG A 137 21.62 8.91 -3.84
N GLU A 138 21.07 10.12 -3.88
CA GLU A 138 21.66 11.33 -3.29
C GLU A 138 21.82 11.19 -1.78
N ASN A 139 20.88 10.49 -1.13
CA ASN A 139 20.83 10.33 0.33
C ASN A 139 21.17 8.91 0.80
N LYS A 140 21.93 8.13 0.01
CA LYS A 140 22.25 6.72 0.31
C LYS A 140 22.92 6.49 1.68
N GLU A 141 23.63 7.50 2.18
CA GLU A 141 24.35 7.53 3.47
C GLU A 141 23.77 8.60 4.41
N GLY A 142 22.63 9.18 4.03
CA GLY A 142 21.97 10.26 4.75
C GLY A 142 20.90 9.78 5.74
N THR A 143 20.12 10.74 6.20
CA THR A 143 19.04 10.59 7.17
C THR A 143 17.70 11.01 6.58
N ILE A 144 16.63 10.86 7.36
CA ILE A 144 15.29 11.35 7.02
C ILE A 144 15.32 12.87 6.75
N GLY A 145 16.13 13.62 7.51
CA GLY A 145 16.30 15.06 7.33
C GLY A 145 16.98 15.42 6.01
N ASP A 146 18.04 14.70 5.64
CA ASP A 146 18.76 14.94 4.38
C ASP A 146 17.85 14.69 3.15
N VAL A 147 16.98 13.68 3.23
CA VAL A 147 15.95 13.46 2.19
C VAL A 147 14.94 14.60 2.16
N ALA A 148 14.52 15.14 3.30
CA ALA A 148 13.62 16.30 3.35
C ALA A 148 14.27 17.52 2.71
N TYR A 149 15.53 17.82 3.04
CA TYR A 149 16.31 18.89 2.40
C TYR A 149 16.43 18.69 0.89
N SER A 150 16.75 17.47 0.44
CA SER A 150 16.87 17.15 -0.99
C SER A 150 15.53 17.29 -1.72
N THR A 151 14.43 16.90 -1.09
CA THR A 151 13.07 17.05 -1.63
C THR A 151 12.72 18.53 -1.83
N VAL A 152 12.99 19.38 -0.83
CA VAL A 152 12.77 20.83 -0.92
C VAL A 152 13.68 21.44 -1.98
N GLY A 153 14.96 21.08 -1.99
CA GLY A 153 15.93 21.56 -2.98
C GLY A 153 15.49 21.27 -4.41
N ARG A 154 15.07 20.03 -4.68
CA ARG A 154 14.57 19.61 -5.98
C ARG A 154 13.26 20.31 -6.35
N ALA A 155 12.34 20.50 -5.40
CA ALA A 155 11.10 21.23 -5.65
C ALA A 155 11.32 22.73 -5.96
N VAL A 156 12.37 23.35 -5.40
CA VAL A 156 12.80 24.72 -5.75
C VAL A 156 13.43 24.76 -7.13
N GLU A 157 14.31 23.81 -7.45
CA GLU A 157 14.98 23.70 -8.75
C GLU A 157 13.96 23.51 -9.89
N ASP A 158 12.97 22.64 -9.68
CA ASP A 158 11.90 22.36 -10.64
C ASP A 158 10.81 23.46 -10.68
N GLY A 159 10.94 24.51 -9.86
CA GLY A 159 10.03 25.67 -9.85
C GLY A 159 8.65 25.39 -9.26
N ILE A 160 8.49 24.28 -8.52
CA ILE A 160 7.21 23.86 -7.92
C ILE A 160 6.89 24.70 -6.70
N ILE A 161 7.91 25.09 -5.94
CA ILE A 161 7.81 25.97 -4.78
C ILE A 161 8.76 27.15 -4.93
N LYS A 162 8.41 28.29 -4.33
CA LYS A 162 9.24 29.50 -4.34
C LYS A 162 9.18 30.22 -3.01
N VAL A 163 10.25 30.95 -2.68
CA VAL A 163 10.26 31.80 -1.48
C VAL A 163 9.19 32.88 -1.60
N GLN A 164 8.27 32.90 -0.65
CA GLN A 164 7.25 33.93 -0.51
C GLN A 164 7.75 35.08 0.35
N LYS A 165 8.41 34.76 1.47
CA LYS A 165 8.88 35.74 2.45
C LYS A 165 10.13 35.23 3.16
N THR A 166 11.05 36.13 3.45
CA THR A 166 12.19 35.86 4.33
C THR A 166 12.00 36.65 5.63
N PHE A 167 12.12 35.99 6.77
CA PHE A 167 12.04 36.62 8.08
C PHE A 167 13.38 37.26 8.51
N PRO A 168 13.39 38.12 9.55
CA PRO A 168 14.61 38.72 10.07
C PRO A 168 15.69 37.72 10.51
N SER A 169 15.30 36.49 10.89
CA SER A 169 16.23 35.40 11.22
C SER A 169 16.95 34.80 10.01
N GLY A 170 16.56 35.17 8.78
CA GLY A 170 16.98 34.52 7.54
C GLY A 170 16.12 33.32 7.12
N TYR A 171 15.17 32.90 7.97
CA TYR A 171 14.26 31.80 7.68
C TYR A 171 13.30 32.15 6.52
N LYS A 172 13.11 31.20 5.60
CA LYS A 172 12.32 31.39 4.37
C LYS A 172 10.99 30.66 4.49
N ILE A 173 9.90 31.37 4.27
CA ILE A 173 8.59 30.79 3.98
C ILE A 173 8.49 30.57 2.48
N TYR A 174 8.10 29.37 2.08
CA TYR A 174 7.82 29.00 0.70
C TYR A 174 6.31 28.98 0.41
N ALA A 175 5.97 29.14 -0.86
CA ALA A 175 4.62 29.01 -1.37
C ALA A 175 4.63 28.22 -2.68
N THR A 176 3.51 27.55 -2.98
CA THR A 176 3.28 26.85 -4.24
C THR A 176 1.99 27.32 -4.90
N ASN A 177 1.98 27.34 -6.23
CA ASN A 177 0.76 27.50 -7.03
C ASN A 177 0.28 26.16 -7.60
N ASP A 178 1.03 25.07 -7.41
CA ASP A 178 0.71 23.73 -7.87
C ASP A 178 0.71 22.77 -6.67
N PHE A 179 -0.34 22.87 -5.86
CA PHE A 179 -0.50 22.05 -4.67
C PHE A 179 -0.48 20.54 -4.96
N PRO A 180 -1.17 20.03 -6.00
CA PRO A 180 -1.08 18.61 -6.37
C PRO A 180 0.34 18.12 -6.66
N LEU A 181 1.14 18.92 -7.37
CA LEU A 181 2.51 18.54 -7.71
C LEU A 181 3.45 18.64 -6.50
N TRP A 182 3.28 19.65 -5.64
CA TRP A 182 3.98 19.72 -4.35
C TRP A 182 3.67 18.49 -3.48
N ASN A 183 2.40 18.10 -3.38
CA ASN A 183 2.00 16.90 -2.66
C ASN A 183 2.67 15.64 -3.24
N ALA A 184 2.75 15.52 -4.56
CA ALA A 184 3.39 14.40 -5.23
C ALA A 184 4.89 14.30 -4.89
N TYR A 185 5.59 15.43 -4.83
CA TYR A 185 7.00 15.50 -4.40
C TYR A 185 7.16 15.14 -2.93
N GLY A 186 6.27 15.63 -2.06
CA GLY A 186 6.24 15.25 -0.65
C GLY A 186 6.03 13.75 -0.45
N CYS A 187 5.08 13.14 -1.17
CA CYS A 187 4.82 11.71 -1.10
C CYS A 187 6.00 10.87 -1.63
N ALA A 188 6.65 11.31 -2.71
CA ALA A 188 7.87 10.69 -3.24
C ALA A 188 9.04 10.79 -2.24
N GLY A 189 9.23 11.95 -1.61
CA GLY A 189 10.21 12.17 -0.56
C GLY A 189 9.97 11.28 0.66
N ALA A 190 8.71 11.11 1.09
CA ALA A 190 8.36 10.23 2.20
C ALA A 190 8.72 8.76 1.90
N LEU A 191 8.45 8.29 0.67
CA LEU A 191 8.86 6.96 0.24
C LEU A 191 10.39 6.83 0.20
N ALA A 192 11.09 7.81 -0.36
CA ALA A 192 12.55 7.82 -0.39
C ALA A 192 13.15 7.78 1.02
N ALA A 193 12.59 8.56 1.95
CA ALA A 193 13.02 8.59 3.35
C ALA A 193 12.82 7.23 4.05
N VAL A 194 11.71 6.55 3.75
CA VAL A 194 11.47 5.18 4.25
C VAL A 194 12.51 4.22 3.67
N ILE A 195 12.81 4.29 2.37
CA ILE A 195 13.82 3.43 1.73
C ILE A 195 15.20 3.67 2.34
N VAL A 196 15.61 4.92 2.55
CA VAL A 196 16.91 5.27 3.16
C VAL A 196 16.99 4.76 4.60
N ASN A 197 16.02 5.12 5.46
CA ASN A 197 16.08 4.80 6.88
C ASN A 197 15.87 3.30 7.19
N VAL A 198 14.89 2.68 6.52
CA VAL A 198 14.65 1.23 6.67
C VAL A 198 15.75 0.44 5.97
N GLY A 199 16.28 0.93 4.84
CA GLY A 199 17.43 0.32 4.17
C GLY A 199 18.70 0.32 5.05
N ALA A 200 18.92 1.40 5.81
CA ALA A 200 20.03 1.49 6.75
C ALA A 200 19.90 0.52 7.93
N SER A 201 18.70 0.42 8.52
CA SER A 201 18.44 -0.46 9.67
C SER A 201 18.15 -1.92 9.30
N ARG A 202 17.73 -2.18 8.06
CA ARG A 202 17.17 -3.45 7.57
C ARG A 202 16.02 -3.99 8.43
N ALA A 203 15.28 -3.10 9.08
CA ALA A 203 14.19 -3.41 9.99
C ALA A 203 12.93 -2.58 9.67
N GLY A 204 11.86 -3.26 9.24
CA GLY A 204 10.62 -2.65 8.75
C GLY A 204 9.86 -1.84 9.81
N GLN A 205 10.12 -2.08 11.09
CA GLN A 205 9.46 -1.38 12.22
C GLN A 205 9.70 0.13 12.21
N SER A 206 10.81 0.60 11.64
CA SER A 206 11.15 2.04 11.67
C SER A 206 10.31 2.89 10.71
N ALA A 207 9.59 2.26 9.77
CA ALA A 207 8.78 2.97 8.78
C ALA A 207 7.69 3.84 9.41
N SER A 208 7.09 3.39 10.51
CA SER A 208 6.05 4.15 11.21
C SER A 208 6.56 5.51 11.70
N THR A 209 7.76 5.52 12.28
CA THR A 209 8.42 6.74 12.77
C THR A 209 8.81 7.67 11.63
N VAL A 210 9.33 7.12 10.52
CA VAL A 210 9.65 7.94 9.34
C VAL A 210 8.40 8.64 8.83
N LEU A 211 7.28 7.92 8.68
CA LEU A 211 6.03 8.48 8.18
C LEU A 211 5.37 9.44 9.18
N ALA A 212 5.62 9.28 10.48
CA ALA A 212 5.13 10.16 11.53
C ALA A 212 5.90 11.49 11.64
N TYR A 213 7.13 11.59 11.11
CA TYR A 213 7.98 12.77 11.33
C TYR A 213 8.60 13.36 10.06
N PHE A 214 8.49 12.70 8.91
CA PHE A 214 8.93 13.29 7.64
C PHE A 214 8.11 14.55 7.28
N GLY A 215 6.81 14.55 7.58
CA GLY A 215 5.92 15.70 7.38
C GLY A 215 6.36 16.93 8.20
N ASP A 216 6.56 16.74 9.50
CA ASP A 216 7.16 17.73 10.41
C ASP A 216 8.44 18.36 9.86
N LEU A 217 9.36 17.55 9.30
CA LEU A 217 10.61 18.06 8.73
C LEU A 217 10.37 18.93 7.48
N LEU A 218 9.44 18.53 6.60
CA LEU A 218 9.06 19.36 5.45
C LEU A 218 8.38 20.66 5.87
N LEU A 219 7.46 20.60 6.85
CA LEU A 219 6.79 21.78 7.40
C LEU A 219 7.81 22.77 7.97
N ALA A 220 8.76 22.26 8.78
CA ALA A 220 9.82 23.04 9.39
C ALA A 220 10.84 23.58 8.38
N GLU A 221 11.10 22.90 7.27
CA GLU A 221 12.04 23.39 6.25
C GLU A 221 11.42 24.41 5.28
N THR A 222 10.12 24.26 5.01
CA THR A 222 9.41 25.08 4.01
C THR A 222 8.70 26.30 4.59
N GLY A 223 8.65 26.46 5.91
CA GLY A 223 7.91 27.53 6.55
C GLY A 223 6.40 27.35 6.48
N GLY A 224 5.94 26.09 6.48
CA GLY A 224 4.52 25.74 6.59
C GLY A 224 3.83 25.41 5.27
N LEU A 225 4.55 24.96 4.23
CA LEU A 225 3.87 24.26 3.14
C LEU A 225 3.28 22.94 3.68
N PRO A 226 2.05 22.57 3.32
CA PRO A 226 1.44 21.35 3.85
C PRO A 226 2.30 20.12 3.57
N ASP A 227 2.37 19.24 4.55
CA ASP A 227 3.07 17.96 4.49
C ASP A 227 2.36 16.96 3.53
N PRO A 228 2.98 15.79 3.25
CA PRO A 228 2.42 14.83 2.32
C PRO A 228 1.02 14.37 2.74
N ASP A 229 0.13 14.30 1.76
CA ASP A 229 -1.28 14.01 1.96
C ASP A 229 -2.03 15.01 2.89
N ALA A 230 -1.53 16.25 2.97
CA ALA A 230 -2.11 17.34 3.75
C ALA A 230 -2.38 16.97 5.23
N GLY A 231 -1.40 16.38 5.89
CA GLY A 231 -1.44 15.99 7.30
C GLY A 231 -1.88 14.56 7.52
N ARG A 232 -2.52 13.93 6.52
CA ARG A 232 -3.05 12.58 6.67
C ARG A 232 -1.93 11.55 6.74
N LEU A 233 -0.83 11.73 6.01
CA LEU A 233 0.29 10.80 6.07
C LEU A 233 0.94 10.82 7.47
N GLU A 234 1.20 12.01 8.00
CA GLU A 234 1.76 12.19 9.35
C GLU A 234 0.84 11.64 10.43
N GLY A 235 -0.43 12.07 10.43
CA GLY A 235 -1.42 11.62 11.43
C GLY A 235 -1.62 10.10 11.41
N THR A 236 -1.65 9.51 10.22
CA THR A 236 -1.71 8.05 10.08
C THR A 236 -0.41 7.40 10.56
N GLY A 237 0.75 7.97 10.25
CA GLY A 237 2.06 7.51 10.72
C GLY A 237 2.16 7.49 12.24
N ILE A 238 1.67 8.53 12.93
CA ILE A 238 1.62 8.60 14.41
C ILE A 238 0.76 7.48 14.97
N GLY A 239 -0.47 7.32 14.46
CA GLY A 239 -1.36 6.23 14.89
C GLY A 239 -0.75 4.86 14.61
N PHE A 240 -0.14 4.68 13.43
CA PHE A 240 0.52 3.45 13.04
C PHE A 240 1.72 3.13 13.95
N ALA A 241 2.51 4.12 14.34
CA ALA A 241 3.59 3.96 15.31
C ALA A 241 3.07 3.50 16.68
N PHE A 242 1.98 4.10 17.16
CA PHE A 242 1.33 3.69 18.41
C PHE A 242 0.84 2.23 18.36
N TYR A 243 0.11 1.83 17.32
CA TYR A 243 -0.45 0.47 17.25
C TYR A 243 0.54 -0.61 16.83
N THR A 244 1.75 -0.25 16.38
CA THR A 244 2.85 -1.21 16.14
C THR A 244 3.75 -1.40 17.37
N HIS A 245 3.58 -0.59 18.43
CA HIS A 245 4.49 -0.56 19.59
C HIS A 245 3.77 -0.57 20.96
N THR A 246 2.47 -0.86 21.01
CA THR A 246 1.71 -0.84 22.26
C THR A 246 0.83 -2.07 22.45
N ILE A 247 0.23 -2.18 23.64
CA ILE A 247 -0.60 -3.31 24.07
C ILE A 247 -2.06 -3.22 23.60
N TYR A 248 -2.47 -2.12 22.97
CA TYR A 248 -3.87 -1.82 22.69
C TYR A 248 -4.42 -2.50 21.43
N GLY A 249 -3.58 -3.29 20.76
CA GLY A 249 -3.90 -4.01 19.53
C GLY A 249 -2.85 -3.72 18.46
N GLY A 250 -3.14 -4.16 17.23
CA GLY A 250 -2.24 -4.04 16.11
C GLY A 250 -1.30 -5.23 15.96
N ALA A 251 -0.29 -5.07 15.09
CA ALA A 251 0.66 -6.11 14.73
C ALA A 251 1.94 -5.47 14.15
N GLY A 252 2.88 -6.28 13.67
CA GLY A 252 4.02 -5.76 12.89
C GLY A 252 3.54 -5.07 11.60
N PRO A 253 4.32 -4.16 11.00
CA PRO A 253 3.85 -3.28 9.92
C PRO A 253 3.22 -4.00 8.73
N GLY A 254 3.74 -5.16 8.34
CA GLY A 254 3.24 -5.92 7.20
C GLY A 254 1.97 -6.74 7.45
N ALA A 255 1.55 -6.90 8.71
CA ALA A 255 0.40 -7.75 9.08
C ALA A 255 -0.96 -7.02 9.01
N TYR A 256 -0.95 -5.71 8.76
CA TYR A 256 -2.18 -4.95 8.52
C TYR A 256 -2.72 -5.19 7.11
N SER A 257 -4.05 -5.18 6.97
CA SER A 257 -4.68 -4.88 5.68
C SER A 257 -4.65 -3.39 5.40
N MET A 258 -4.66 -3.01 4.12
CA MET A 258 -4.63 -1.60 3.74
C MET A 258 -5.90 -0.85 4.18
N ASP A 259 -7.04 -1.55 4.24
CA ASP A 259 -8.33 -1.03 4.73
C ASP A 259 -8.43 -1.00 6.25
N HIS A 260 -7.44 -1.52 6.98
CA HIS A 260 -7.51 -1.61 8.44
C HIS A 260 -7.69 -0.22 9.04
N VAL A 261 -8.46 -0.14 10.13
CA VAL A 261 -8.84 1.10 10.84
C VAL A 261 -7.66 2.02 11.21
N ILE A 262 -6.42 1.54 11.14
CA ILE A 262 -5.20 2.30 11.45
C ILE A 262 -4.56 2.89 10.19
N PRO A 263 -4.14 2.11 9.16
CA PRO A 263 -3.53 2.68 7.95
C PRO A 263 -4.52 3.37 6.98
N ARG A 264 -5.83 3.16 7.11
CA ARG A 264 -6.85 3.56 6.11
C ARG A 264 -7.08 5.07 5.89
N HIS A 265 -6.44 5.93 6.68
CA HIS A 265 -6.79 7.36 6.73
C HIS A 265 -6.13 8.21 5.65
N THR A 266 -5.15 7.65 4.92
CA THR A 266 -4.52 8.34 3.78
C THR A 266 -5.28 8.13 2.48
N SER A 267 -5.04 9.01 1.52
CA SER A 267 -5.48 8.92 0.12
C SER A 267 -4.67 7.89 -0.70
N GLY A 268 -4.23 6.82 -0.05
CA GLY A 268 -3.46 5.71 -0.64
C GLY A 268 -1.96 5.94 -0.77
N PHE A 269 -1.38 6.79 0.08
CA PHE A 269 0.05 7.16 0.03
C PHE A 269 0.90 6.62 1.18
N LEU A 270 0.28 6.04 2.22
CA LEU A 270 1.00 5.42 3.35
C LEU A 270 1.46 3.99 3.05
N THR A 271 0.56 3.13 2.59
CA THR A 271 0.83 1.69 2.45
C THR A 271 1.89 1.36 1.39
N PRO A 272 2.13 2.15 0.31
CA PRO A 272 3.29 1.92 -0.56
C PRO A 272 4.60 2.05 0.22
N CYS A 273 4.71 3.01 1.15
CA CYS A 273 5.88 3.16 2.01
C CYS A 273 6.05 1.97 2.97
N ILE A 274 4.97 1.50 3.60
CA ILE A 274 5.03 0.31 4.46
C ILE A 274 5.42 -0.94 3.66
N THR A 275 4.93 -1.07 2.42
CA THR A 275 5.31 -2.16 1.51
C THR A 275 6.80 -2.10 1.20
N ALA A 276 7.35 -0.92 0.89
CA ALA A 276 8.77 -0.74 0.67
C ALA A 276 9.59 -1.17 1.90
N ALA A 277 9.16 -0.75 3.10
CA ALA A 277 9.82 -1.12 4.35
C ALA A 277 9.85 -2.63 4.58
N MET A 278 8.73 -3.30 4.35
CA MET A 278 8.62 -4.75 4.53
C MET A 278 9.36 -5.56 3.46
N CYS A 279 9.57 -5.01 2.26
CA CYS A 279 10.50 -5.57 1.27
C CYS A 279 11.96 -5.49 1.73
N LEU A 280 12.32 -4.44 2.48
CA LEU A 280 13.69 -4.19 2.95
C LEU A 280 14.02 -4.90 4.27
N ASP A 281 13.01 -5.31 5.04
CA ASP A 281 13.15 -6.04 6.31
C ASP A 281 13.94 -7.36 6.13
N SER A 282 14.97 -7.56 6.94
CA SER A 282 15.83 -8.75 6.90
C SER A 282 15.39 -9.87 7.86
N GLY A 283 14.10 -9.94 8.20
CA GLY A 283 13.55 -10.96 9.09
C GLY A 283 13.51 -10.52 10.56
N THR A 284 13.28 -9.23 10.82
CA THR A 284 13.18 -8.72 12.20
C THR A 284 11.74 -8.77 12.73
N GLN A 285 10.76 -9.01 11.86
CA GLN A 285 9.35 -9.12 12.24
C GLN A 285 8.98 -10.53 12.72
N LEU A 286 8.08 -10.61 13.70
CA LEU A 286 7.43 -11.88 14.06
C LEU A 286 6.47 -12.34 12.95
N PHE A 287 5.65 -11.41 12.44
CA PHE A 287 4.71 -11.65 11.34
C PHE A 287 5.36 -11.35 9.99
N THR A 288 6.29 -12.21 9.58
CA THR A 288 6.99 -12.07 8.31
C THR A 288 6.07 -12.33 7.10
N PRO A 289 6.43 -11.84 5.90
CA PRO A 289 5.76 -12.25 4.67
C PRO A 289 5.76 -13.77 4.46
N GLU A 290 6.84 -14.46 4.80
CA GLU A 290 6.94 -15.92 4.70
C GLU A 290 5.91 -16.64 5.57
N LEU A 291 5.73 -16.16 6.82
CA LEU A 291 4.80 -16.77 7.78
C LEU A 291 3.35 -16.49 7.43
N THR A 292 3.04 -15.24 7.08
CA THR A 292 1.65 -14.78 6.88
C THR A 292 1.14 -14.98 5.45
N SER A 293 2.05 -15.07 4.47
CA SER A 293 1.73 -14.94 3.04
C SER A 293 2.46 -15.97 2.17
N GLY A 294 2.91 -17.09 2.75
CA GLY A 294 3.68 -18.12 2.04
C GLY A 294 3.01 -18.68 0.77
N SER A 295 1.67 -18.74 0.73
CA SER A 295 0.91 -19.15 -0.47
C SER A 295 1.05 -18.15 -1.63
N PHE A 296 1.18 -16.85 -1.34
CA PHE A 296 1.29 -15.80 -2.34
C PHE A 296 2.65 -15.81 -3.06
N PHE A 297 3.71 -16.26 -2.37
CA PHE A 297 4.99 -16.52 -3.04
C PHE A 297 4.88 -17.58 -4.14
N LYS A 298 4.01 -18.59 -3.94
CA LYS A 298 3.79 -19.67 -4.92
C LYS A 298 2.82 -19.27 -6.02
N ILE A 299 1.75 -18.54 -5.67
CA ILE A 299 0.70 -18.21 -6.65
C ILE A 299 1.14 -17.17 -7.67
N ARG A 300 2.11 -16.29 -7.31
CA ARG A 300 2.61 -15.28 -8.25
C ARG A 300 3.15 -15.89 -9.54
N ASP A 301 3.70 -17.10 -9.48
CA ASP A 301 4.27 -17.79 -10.65
C ASP A 301 3.17 -18.30 -11.58
N LYS A 302 1.92 -18.32 -11.11
CA LYS A 302 0.71 -18.68 -11.86
C LYS A 302 -0.06 -17.46 -12.37
N ILE A 303 0.31 -16.25 -11.95
CA ILE A 303 -0.36 -15.01 -12.35
C ILE A 303 0.68 -14.06 -12.95
N PRO A 304 1.07 -14.27 -14.23
CA PRO A 304 2.07 -13.45 -14.89
C PRO A 304 1.75 -11.96 -14.77
N LEU A 305 0.47 -11.55 -14.83
CA LEU A 305 0.03 -10.15 -14.73
C LEU A 305 0.61 -9.42 -13.51
N LEU A 306 0.77 -10.08 -12.37
CA LEU A 306 1.26 -9.48 -11.12
C LEU A 306 2.79 -9.41 -11.03
N GLN A 307 3.51 -10.00 -11.97
CA GLN A 307 4.97 -9.92 -12.04
C GLN A 307 5.41 -8.62 -12.72
N GLU A 308 6.46 -7.98 -12.21
CA GLU A 308 7.04 -6.76 -12.81
C GLU A 308 5.98 -5.64 -13.06
N PRO A 309 5.12 -5.33 -12.08
CA PRO A 309 4.02 -4.38 -12.25
C PRO A 309 4.51 -3.00 -12.72
N LEU A 310 5.64 -2.52 -12.21
CA LEU A 310 6.17 -1.20 -12.60
C LEU A 310 6.51 -1.15 -14.10
N LYS A 311 7.18 -2.19 -14.60
CA LYS A 311 7.54 -2.31 -16.02
C LYS A 311 6.29 -2.34 -16.90
N LYS A 312 5.28 -3.13 -16.52
CA LYS A 312 4.04 -3.25 -17.30
C LYS A 312 3.20 -2.00 -17.32
N VAL A 313 3.18 -1.24 -16.22
CA VAL A 313 2.52 0.07 -16.20
C VAL A 313 3.21 1.02 -17.17
N ALA A 314 4.55 1.04 -17.20
CA ALA A 314 5.29 1.86 -18.15
C ALA A 314 5.04 1.43 -19.61
N GLU A 315 5.06 0.13 -19.90
CA GLU A 315 4.74 -0.41 -21.24
C GLU A 315 3.31 -0.04 -21.67
N SER A 316 2.32 -0.24 -20.79
CA SER A 316 0.92 0.14 -21.05
C SER A 316 0.76 1.64 -21.28
N ALA A 317 1.46 2.47 -20.49
CA ALA A 317 1.40 3.93 -20.64
C ALA A 317 1.98 4.38 -21.99
N GLU A 318 3.06 3.75 -22.46
CA GLU A 318 3.66 4.00 -23.77
C GLU A 318 2.71 3.63 -24.92
N GLU A 319 1.97 2.53 -24.77
CA GLU A 319 0.97 2.08 -25.76
C GLU A 319 -0.18 3.07 -25.91
N ILE A 320 -0.74 3.57 -24.80
CA ILE A 320 -1.97 4.39 -24.82
C ILE A 320 -1.72 5.90 -24.90
N LYS A 321 -0.48 6.40 -24.73
CA LYS A 321 -0.21 7.85 -24.66
C LYS A 321 -0.69 8.65 -25.87
N GLY A 322 -0.75 8.00 -27.05
CA GLY A 322 -1.23 8.62 -28.29
C GLY A 322 -2.75 8.64 -28.44
N GLU A 323 -3.48 7.87 -27.63
CA GLU A 323 -4.94 7.76 -27.66
C GLU A 323 -5.63 8.75 -26.70
N LEU A 324 -4.89 9.22 -25.70
CA LEU A 324 -5.38 10.17 -24.71
C LEU A 324 -5.50 11.57 -25.35
N LYS A 325 -6.73 12.06 -25.49
CA LYS A 325 -6.96 13.47 -25.84
C LYS A 325 -6.65 14.33 -24.62
N ALA A 326 -5.69 15.24 -24.78
CA ALA A 326 -5.41 16.31 -23.81
C ALA A 326 -6.65 17.18 -23.55
#